data_AF-A0A947QBR5-F1
#
_entry.id   AF-A0A947QBR5-F1
#
_cell.length_a   1.000
_cell.length_b   1.000
_cell.length_c   1.000
_cell.angle_alpha   90.00
_cell.angle_beta   90.00
_cell.angle_gamma   90.00
#
_symmetry.space_group_name_H-M   'P 1'
#
loop_
_entity.id
_entity.type
_entity.pdbx_description
1 polymer ?
#
loop_
_entity_poly.entity_id
_entity_poly.type
_entity_poly.pdbx_seq_one_letter_code
_entity_poly.pdbx_strand_id
1 'polypeptide(L)'
;MILGLQIIAIIFAFLMIYFAILHRRRGELDRTEIISWVTIWAVTIFIVIFPEILRTFAKTFFITRLFDLMIVGGFVLVIGMVTRTYVSTKRMEKKLEDYVRRESLKDVEKKSKK
;
A
#
# COMPACT_ATOMS: atom_id res chain seq x y z
N MET A 1 9.82 -18.11 19.22
CA MET A 1 8.63 -18.00 18.36
C MET A 1 8.14 -19.43 18.11
N ILE A 2 6.83 -19.65 17.96
CA ILE A 2 6.34 -20.96 17.56
C ILE A 2 6.78 -21.15 16.10
N LEU A 3 7.62 -22.14 15.81
CA LEU A 3 8.20 -22.38 14.48
C LEU A 3 7.12 -22.43 13.37
N GLY A 4 5.94 -22.98 13.68
CA GLY A 4 4.81 -23.01 12.75
C GLY A 4 4.34 -21.62 12.29
N LEU A 5 4.34 -20.62 13.17
CA LEU A 5 3.89 -19.27 12.82
C LEU A 5 4.88 -18.56 11.89
N GLN A 6 6.18 -18.85 12.05
CA GLN A 6 7.24 -18.31 11.19
C GLN A 6 7.15 -18.86 9.77
N ILE A 7 6.91 -20.17 9.63
CA ILE A 7 6.74 -20.83 8.33
C ILE A 7 5.51 -20.28 7.59
N ILE A 8 4.38 -20.15 8.29
CA ILE A 8 3.15 -19.57 7.72
C ILE A 8 3.40 -18.13 7.24
N ALA A 9 4.08 -17.31 8.06
CA ALA A 9 4.39 -15.93 7.71
C ALA A 9 5.29 -15.81 6.48
N ILE A 10 6.30 -16.68 6.34
CA ILE A 10 7.18 -16.71 5.17
C ILE A 10 6.41 -17.10 3.91
N ILE A 11 5.61 -18.18 3.96
CA ILE A 11 4.80 -18.62 2.82
C ILE A 11 3.83 -17.50 2.40
N PHE A 12 3.20 -16.83 3.36
CA PHE A 12 2.31 -15.71 3.11
C PHE A 12 3.04 -14.55 2.42
N ALA A 13 4.23 -14.18 2.90
CA ALA A 13 5.01 -13.11 2.29
C ALA A 13 5.40 -13.43 0.84
N PHE A 14 5.79 -14.68 0.54
CA PHE A 14 6.07 -15.11 -0.84
C PHE A 14 4.83 -15.07 -1.73
N LEU A 15 3.67 -15.51 -1.23
CA LEU A 15 2.40 -15.39 -1.94
C LEU A 15 2.06 -13.94 -2.27
N MET A 16 2.29 -13.03 -1.33
CA MET A 16 2.02 -11.60 -1.55
C MET A 16 2.96 -10.97 -2.57
N ILE A 17 4.25 -11.36 -2.58
CA ILE A 17 5.19 -10.96 -3.66
C ILE A 17 4.72 -11.51 -5.01
N TYR A 18 4.26 -12.76 -5.06
CA TYR A 18 3.71 -13.35 -6.27
C TYR A 18 2.48 -12.58 -6.77
N PHE A 19 1.55 -12.24 -5.88
CA PHE A 19 0.39 -11.42 -6.24
C PHE A 19 0.77 -10.03 -6.74
N ALA A 20 1.78 -9.38 -6.15
CA ALA A 20 2.28 -8.09 -6.63
C ALA A 20 2.82 -8.19 -8.08
N ILE A 21 3.53 -9.28 -8.40
CA ILE A 21 4.02 -9.55 -9.76
C ILE A 21 2.86 -9.89 -10.72
N LEU A 22 1.83 -10.59 -10.24
CA LEU A 22 0.65 -10.93 -11.04
C LEU A 22 -0.15 -9.68 -11.42
N HIS A 23 -0.38 -8.76 -10.47
CA HIS A 23 -1.08 -7.50 -10.73
C HIS A 23 -0.27 -6.57 -11.66
N ARG A 24 1.07 -6.61 -11.60
CA ARG A 24 1.93 -5.97 -12.62
C ARG A 24 1.62 -6.48 -14.02
N ARG A 25 1.52 -7.80 -14.19
CA ARG A 25 1.27 -8.41 -15.50
C ARG A 25 -0.11 -8.06 -16.07
N ARG A 26 -1.06 -7.66 -15.21
CA ARG A 26 -2.40 -7.19 -15.60
C ARG A 26 -2.44 -5.71 -15.97
N GLY A 27 -1.32 -4.97 -15.82
CA GLY A 27 -1.24 -3.54 -16.12
C GLY A 27 -1.92 -2.63 -15.09
N GLU A 28 -2.34 -3.19 -13.95
CA GLU A 28 -3.07 -2.48 -12.89
C GLU A 28 -2.16 -1.72 -11.93
N LEU A 29 -0.87 -2.09 -11.86
CA LEU A 29 0.12 -1.47 -10.97
C LEU A 29 1.24 -0.80 -11.76
N ASP A 30 1.56 0.44 -11.38
CA ASP A 30 2.69 1.18 -11.95
C ASP A 30 4.02 0.67 -11.39
N ARG A 31 5.13 0.89 -12.11
CA ARG A 31 6.48 0.39 -11.78
C ARG A 31 6.90 0.77 -10.36
N THR A 32 6.49 1.94 -9.88
CA THR A 32 6.75 2.43 -8.51
C THR A 32 5.96 1.69 -7.43
N GLU A 33 4.75 1.23 -7.74
CA GLU A 33 3.89 0.54 -6.78
C GLU A 33 4.38 -0.89 -6.52
N ILE A 34 4.87 -1.56 -7.56
CA ILE A 34 5.50 -2.87 -7.42
C ILE A 34 6.78 -2.79 -6.60
N ILE A 35 7.62 -1.78 -6.81
CA ILE A 35 8.83 -1.58 -6.00
C ILE A 35 8.45 -1.39 -4.53
N SER A 36 7.42 -0.58 -4.26
CA SER A 36 6.92 -0.36 -2.90
C SER A 36 6.41 -1.68 -2.29
N TRP A 37 5.61 -2.45 -3.02
CA TRP A 37 5.08 -3.72 -2.53
C TRP A 37 6.16 -4.77 -2.26
N VAL A 38 7.08 -4.95 -3.20
CA VAL A 38 8.20 -5.88 -3.04
C VAL A 38 9.07 -5.46 -1.85
N THR A 39 9.29 -4.16 -1.66
CA THR A 39 10.06 -3.65 -0.52
C THR A 39 9.38 -3.97 0.82
N ILE A 40 8.06 -3.73 0.92
CA ILE A 40 7.30 -4.03 2.15
C ILE A 40 7.37 -5.53 2.50
N TRP A 41 7.17 -6.40 1.51
CA TRP A 41 7.23 -7.84 1.75
C TRP A 41 8.65 -8.35 2.00
N ALA A 42 9.66 -7.77 1.35
CA ALA A 42 11.06 -8.09 1.63
C ALA A 42 11.47 -7.69 3.05
N VAL A 43 11.08 -6.49 3.51
CA VAL A 43 11.27 -6.04 4.90
C VAL A 43 10.54 -6.98 5.85
N THR A 44 9.32 -7.41 5.53
CA THR A 44 8.56 -8.36 6.35
C THR A 44 9.27 -9.70 6.50
N ILE A 45 9.79 -10.27 5.38
CA ILE A 45 10.58 -11.51 5.41
C ILE A 45 11.83 -11.32 6.28
N PHE A 46 12.54 -10.20 6.13
CA PHE A 46 13.73 -9.89 6.91
C PHE A 46 13.43 -9.84 8.42
N ILE A 47 12.35 -9.18 8.82
CA ILE A 47 11.87 -9.11 10.22
C ILE A 47 11.56 -10.50 10.77
N VAL A 48 10.93 -11.36 9.96
CA VAL A 48 10.53 -12.72 10.35
C VAL A 48 11.73 -13.65 10.49
N ILE A 49 12.77 -13.50 9.66
CA ILE A 49 14.00 -14.31 9.75
C ILE A 49 14.90 -13.84 10.90
N PHE A 50 14.97 -12.54 11.16
CA PHE A 50 15.86 -11.95 12.17
C PHE A 50 15.12 -11.21 13.29
N PRO A 51 14.35 -11.92 14.15
CA PRO A 51 13.61 -11.29 15.26
C PRO A 51 14.53 -10.67 16.33
N GLU A 52 15.77 -11.15 16.47
CA GLU A 52 16.77 -10.63 17.42
C GLU A 52 17.16 -9.17 17.14
N ILE A 53 17.24 -8.78 15.87
CA ILE A 53 17.62 -7.43 15.46
C ILE A 53 16.53 -6.44 15.89
N LEU A 54 15.26 -6.80 15.67
CA LEU A 54 14.15 -5.98 16.14
C LEU A 54 14.06 -5.97 17.66
N ARG A 55 14.43 -7.05 18.35
CA ARG A 55 14.46 -7.09 19.83
C ARG A 55 15.42 -6.06 20.38
N THR A 56 16.54 -5.86 19.71
CA THR A 56 17.53 -4.86 20.09
C THR A 56 17.01 -3.45 19.82
N PHE A 57 16.40 -3.21 18.65
CA PHE A 57 15.77 -1.93 18.34
C PHE A 57 14.61 -1.57 19.28
N ALA A 58 13.72 -2.51 19.58
CA ALA A 58 12.57 -2.28 20.46
C ALA A 58 12.97 -1.92 21.89
N LYS A 59 14.07 -2.52 22.41
CA LYS A 59 14.65 -2.16 23.70
C LYS A 59 15.14 -0.71 23.72
N THR A 60 15.76 -0.23 22.63
CA THR A 60 16.19 1.17 22.49
C THR A 60 15.01 2.14 22.47
N PHE A 61 13.87 1.74 21.89
CA PHE A 61 12.65 2.54 21.85
C PHE A 61 11.78 2.42 23.12
N PHE A 62 12.25 1.77 24.19
CA PHE A 62 11.49 1.50 25.44
C PHE A 62 10.16 0.75 25.22
N ILE A 63 9.99 0.07 24.09
CA ILE A 63 8.80 -0.72 23.82
C ILE A 63 9.03 -2.11 24.40
N THR A 64 8.34 -2.38 25.51
CA THR A 64 8.47 -3.62 26.30
C THR A 64 8.10 -4.87 25.49
N ARG A 65 7.37 -4.72 24.38
CA ARG A 65 6.84 -5.81 23.57
C ARG A 65 7.06 -5.60 22.07
N LEU A 66 7.85 -6.48 21.46
CA LEU A 66 8.18 -6.45 20.02
C LEU A 66 6.98 -6.29 19.10
N PHE A 67 5.90 -6.94 19.50
CA PHE A 67 4.64 -6.96 18.77
C PHE A 67 4.02 -5.57 18.66
N ASP A 68 4.14 -4.74 19.69
CA ASP A 68 3.53 -3.40 19.73
C ASP A 68 4.24 -2.47 18.72
N LEU A 69 5.57 -2.56 18.62
CA LEU A 69 6.34 -1.83 17.61
C LEU A 69 5.93 -2.22 16.19
N MET A 70 5.77 -3.53 15.93
CA MET A 70 5.33 -4.04 14.63
C MET A 70 3.92 -3.58 14.28
N ILE A 71 2.99 -3.61 15.26
CA ILE A 71 1.63 -3.14 15.08
C ILE A 71 1.59 -1.65 14.76
N VAL A 72 2.27 -0.84 15.57
CA VAL A 72 2.27 0.62 15.38
C VAL A 72 2.89 0.98 14.03
N GLY A 73 4.02 0.36 13.66
CA GLY A 73 4.63 0.54 12.35
C GLY A 73 3.71 0.12 11.20
N GLY A 74 3.03 -1.02 11.34
CA GLY A 74 2.04 -1.50 10.38
C GLY A 74 0.86 -0.55 10.24
N PHE A 75 0.31 -0.03 11.34
CA PHE A 75 -0.77 0.95 11.31
C PHE A 75 -0.35 2.25 10.62
N VAL A 76 0.82 2.78 10.94
CA VAL A 76 1.33 4.00 10.28
C VAL A 76 1.43 3.81 8.77
N LEU A 77 1.96 2.66 8.32
CA LEU A 77 2.04 2.33 6.90
C LEU A 77 0.66 2.22 6.25
N VAL A 78 -0.25 1.45 6.85
CA VAL A 78 -1.61 1.24 6.31
C VAL A 78 -2.38 2.55 6.25
N ILE A 79 -2.36 3.35 7.31
CA ILE A 79 -3.01 4.66 7.36
C ILE A 79 -2.45 5.57 6.27
N GLY A 80 -1.12 5.59 6.09
CA GLY A 80 -0.47 6.34 5.02
C GLY A 80 -0.93 5.92 3.63
N MET A 81 -1.01 4.60 3.37
CA MET A 81 -1.49 4.05 2.10
C MET A 81 -2.96 4.38 1.85
N VAL A 82 -3.83 4.18 2.85
CA VAL A 82 -5.26 4.48 2.75
C VAL A 82 -5.48 5.97 2.50
N THR A 83 -4.74 6.84 3.20
CA THR A 83 -4.82 8.29 2.99
C THR A 83 -4.41 8.67 1.58
N ARG A 84 -3.31 8.10 1.05
CA ARG A 84 -2.86 8.34 -0.32
C ARG A 84 -3.92 7.90 -1.33
N THR A 85 -4.51 6.72 -1.14
CA THR A 85 -5.59 6.22 -1.99
C THR A 85 -6.80 7.12 -1.94
N TYR A 86 -7.26 7.51 -0.74
CA TYR A 86 -8.39 8.41 -0.54
C TYR A 86 -8.20 9.75 -1.27
N VAL A 87 -7.04 10.38 -1.12
CA VAL A 87 -6.71 11.65 -1.80
C VAL A 87 -6.67 11.47 -3.32
N SER A 88 -6.11 10.37 -3.81
CA SER A 88 -6.08 10.05 -5.24
C SER A 88 -7.49 9.89 -5.82
N THR A 89 -8.33 9.12 -5.14
CA THR A 89 -9.75 8.93 -5.51
C THR A 89 -10.48 10.25 -5.54
N LYS A 90 -10.32 11.10 -4.52
CA LYS A 90 -11.01 12.40 -4.48
C LYS A 90 -10.59 13.34 -5.61
N ARG A 91 -9.30 13.31 -6.00
CA ARG A 91 -8.80 14.05 -7.16
C ARG A 91 -9.37 13.51 -8.48
N MET A 92 -9.55 12.20 -8.59
CA MET A 92 -10.15 11.56 -9.75
C MET A 92 -11.63 11.91 -9.89
N GLU A 93 -12.40 11.88 -8.80
CA GLU A 93 -13.79 12.34 -8.76
C GLU A 93 -13.93 13.77 -9.27
N LYS A 94 -13.11 14.70 -8.75
CA LYS A 94 -13.15 16.11 -9.18
C LYS A 94 -12.83 16.29 -10.66
N LYS A 95 -11.82 15.58 -11.17
CA LYS A 95 -11.47 15.61 -12.60
C LYS A 95 -12.61 15.10 -13.48
N LEU A 96 -13.31 14.06 -13.03
CA LEU A 96 -14.46 13.50 -13.74
C LEU A 96 -15.62 14.51 -13.75
N GLU A 97 -15.92 15.14 -12.61
CA GLU A 97 -16.94 16.19 -12.51
C GLU A 97 -16.62 17.37 -13.45
N ASP A 98 -15.39 17.87 -13.42
CA ASP A 98 -14.94 18.95 -14.30
C ASP A 98 -15.03 18.56 -15.78
N TYR A 99 -14.72 17.30 -16.12
CA TYR A 99 -14.83 16.77 -17.47
C TYR A 99 -16.28 16.73 -17.95
N VAL A 100 -17.17 16.12 -17.17
CA VAL A 100 -18.60 16.03 -17.50
C VAL A 100 -19.21 17.43 -17.62
N ARG A 101 -18.91 18.34 -16.69
CA ARG A 101 -19.39 19.72 -16.73
C ARG A 101 -18.96 20.46 -18.00
N ARG A 102 -17.68 20.34 -18.39
CA ARG A 102 -17.18 20.94 -19.63
C ARG A 102 -17.88 20.36 -20.85
N GLU A 103 -18.11 19.06 -20.88
CA GLU A 103 -18.77 18.41 -22.01
C GLU A 103 -20.24 18.83 -22.14
N SER A 104 -20.97 18.89 -21.03
CA SER A 104 -22.37 19.37 -21.06
C SER A 104 -22.51 20.84 -21.46
N LEU A 105 -21.56 21.70 -21.09
CA LEU A 105 -21.60 23.13 -21.45
C LEU A 105 -21.26 23.37 -22.94
N LYS A 106 -20.38 22.54 -23.54
CA LYS A 106 -20.08 22.63 -24.99
C LYS A 106 -21.32 22.45 -25.84
N ASP A 107 -22.20 21.52 -25.48
CA ASP A 107 -23.43 21.24 -26.23
C ASP A 107 -24.42 22.41 -26.17
N VAL A 108 -24.47 23.13 -25.04
CA VAL A 108 -25.31 24.32 -24.87
C VAL A 108 -24.78 25.49 -25.71
N GLU A 109 -23.47 25.74 -25.69
CA GLU A 109 -22.85 26.81 -26.50
C GLU A 109 -23.01 26.56 -28.01
N LYS A 110 -22.95 25.31 -28.45
CA LYS A 110 -23.15 24.93 -29.86
C LYS A 110 -24.58 25.17 -30.34
N LYS A 111 -25.56 25.03 -29.44
CA LYS A 111 -26.98 25.27 -29.74
C LYS A 111 -27.35 26.76 -29.72
N SER A 112 -26.65 27.58 -28.93
CA SER A 112 -26.88 29.03 -28.86
C SER A 112 -26.27 29.82 -30.03
N LYS A 113 -25.33 29.25 -30.79
CA LYS A 113 -24.69 29.88 -31.96
C LYS A 113 -25.34 29.54 -33.30
N LYS A 114 -26.45 28.79 -33.29
CA LYS A 114 -27.20 28.35 -34.47
C LYS A 114 -28.58 28.98 -34.46
#